data_AF-A6HGR7-F1
#
_entry.id   AF-A6HGR7-F1
#
_cell.length_a   1.000
_cell.length_b   1.000
_cell.length_c   1.000
_cell.angle_alpha   90.00
_cell.angle_beta   90.00
_cell.angle_gamma   90.00
#
_symmetry.space_group_name_H-M   'P 1'
#
loop_
_entity.id
_entity.type
_entity.pdbx_description
1 polymer ?
#
loop_
_entity_poly.entity_id
_entity_poly.type
_entity_poly.pdbx_seq_one_letter_code
_entity_poly.pdbx_strand_id
1 'polypeptide(L)' 'MLLSDRFLGFFMVPAQSSWNYNFMGVRHDPNMKYELQLANPKEFYHEVHRPSHFLNFALLQEGEVYSADREDLYA' A
#
# COMPACT_ATOMS: atom_id res chain seq x y z
N MET A 1 6.38 8.41 -31.53
CA MET A 1 5.38 8.55 -30.46
C MET A 1 5.02 10.03 -30.33
N LEU A 2 3.74 10.40 -30.30
CA LEU A 2 3.25 11.78 -30.10
C LEU A 2 2.44 11.85 -28.81
N LEU A 3 2.52 12.96 -28.10
CA LEU A 3 1.69 13.24 -26.92
C LEU A 3 0.53 14.16 -27.31
N SER A 4 -0.65 13.92 -26.76
CA SER A 4 -1.82 14.74 -27.00
C SER A 4 -2.58 14.97 -25.70
N ASP A 5 -3.07 16.19 -25.56
CA ASP A 5 -3.96 16.69 -24.52
C ASP A 5 -5.44 16.68 -24.96
N ARG A 6 -5.73 16.31 -26.22
CA ARG A 6 -7.08 16.37 -26.80
C ARG A 6 -8.01 15.28 -26.30
N PHE A 7 -7.46 14.17 -25.81
CA PHE A 7 -8.22 13.03 -25.31
C PHE A 7 -7.64 12.59 -23.97
N LEU A 8 -8.51 12.19 -23.05
CA LEU A 8 -8.11 11.67 -21.74
C LEU A 8 -8.25 10.15 -21.74
N GLY A 9 -7.17 9.47 -21.36
CA GLY A 9 -7.18 8.03 -21.10
C GLY A 9 -7.69 7.70 -19.69
N PHE A 10 -7.72 6.42 -19.37
CA PHE A 10 -8.02 5.92 -18.03
C PHE A 10 -7.04 4.81 -17.65
N PHE A 11 -7.00 4.49 -16.36
CA PHE A 11 -6.22 3.37 -15.82
C PHE A 11 -7.13 2.26 -15.33
N MET A 12 -6.58 1.05 -15.30
CA MET A 12 -7.15 -0.08 -14.57
C MET A 12 -6.09 -0.63 -13.63
N VAL A 13 -6.51 -1.10 -12.47
CA VAL A 13 -5.63 -1.65 -11.43
C VAL A 13 -6.14 -3.02 -10.99
N PRO A 14 -5.29 -3.86 -10.36
CA PRO A 14 -5.77 -5.10 -9.74
C PRO A 14 -6.96 -4.82 -8.81
N ALA A 15 -8.03 -5.60 -8.97
CA ALA A 15 -9.25 -5.45 -8.17
C ALA A 15 -9.00 -5.79 -6.70
N GLN A 16 -8.17 -6.80 -6.48
CA GLN A 16 -7.70 -7.23 -5.18
C GLN A 16 -6.18 -7.08 -5.18
N SER A 17 -5.65 -6.54 -4.08
CA SER A 17 -4.21 -6.32 -3.87
C SER A 17 -3.62 -5.07 -4.56
N SER A 18 -2.33 -4.89 -4.27
CA SER A 18 -1.42 -3.91 -4.81
C SER A 18 -1.00 -4.27 -6.24
N TRP A 19 -0.73 -3.27 -7.09
CA TRP A 19 0.01 -3.50 -8.35
C TRP A 19 1.53 -3.61 -8.12
N ASN A 20 2.04 -3.08 -7.00
CA ASN A 20 3.45 -3.07 -6.65
C ASN A 20 3.78 -4.17 -5.62
N TYR A 21 4.62 -5.13 -6.02
CA TYR A 21 5.09 -6.22 -5.16
C TYR A 21 6.55 -6.08 -4.70
N ASN A 22 7.20 -4.91 -4.87
CA ASN A 22 8.61 -4.73 -4.47
C ASN A 22 8.87 -4.99 -2.97
N PHE A 23 7.92 -4.65 -2.09
CA PHE A 23 8.01 -4.96 -0.64
C PHE A 23 7.26 -6.25 -0.24
N MET A 24 6.71 -6.97 -1.23
CA MET A 24 5.95 -8.22 -1.04
C MET A 24 6.43 -9.30 -2.01
N GLY A 25 7.72 -9.34 -2.35
CA GLY A 25 8.24 -10.12 -3.47
C GLY A 25 7.88 -11.62 -3.42
N VAL A 26 7.83 -12.21 -2.22
CA VAL A 26 7.45 -13.62 -2.01
C VAL A 26 6.01 -13.92 -2.45
N ARG A 27 5.12 -12.92 -2.49
CA ARG A 27 3.72 -13.06 -2.90
C ARG A 27 3.52 -12.89 -4.41
N HIS A 28 4.56 -12.47 -5.15
CA HIS A 28 4.48 -12.31 -6.60
C HIS A 28 4.80 -13.64 -7.29
N ASP A 29 3.93 -14.05 -8.21
CA ASP A 29 4.10 -15.26 -9.00
C ASP A 29 3.86 -14.96 -10.50
N PRO A 30 4.72 -15.41 -11.43
CA PRO A 30 4.54 -15.17 -12.86
C PRO A 30 3.24 -15.70 -13.46
N ASN A 31 2.62 -16.71 -12.82
CA ASN A 31 1.37 -17.33 -13.27
C ASN A 31 0.14 -16.83 -12.49
N MET A 32 0.30 -15.82 -11.63
CA MET A 32 -0.79 -15.29 -10.81
C MET A 32 -1.98 -14.85 -11.65
N LYS A 33 -3.19 -15.13 -11.17
CA LYS A 33 -4.44 -14.63 -11.75
C LYS A 33 -4.94 -13.48 -10.89
N TYR A 34 -5.45 -12.44 -11.56
CA TYR A 34 -6.00 -11.26 -10.91
C TYR A 34 -7.14 -10.70 -11.75
N GLU A 35 -8.13 -10.17 -11.06
CA GLU A 35 -9.20 -9.37 -11.66
C GLU A 35 -8.74 -7.92 -11.78
N LEU A 36 -9.36 -7.16 -12.69
CA LEU A 36 -9.10 -5.74 -12.87
C LEU A 36 -10.31 -4.90 -12.46
N GLN A 37 -10.05 -3.68 -11.99
CA GLN A 37 -11.06 -2.67 -11.73
C GLN A 37 -10.67 -1.33 -12.35
N LEU A 38 -11.68 -0.50 -12.64
CA LEU A 38 -11.48 0.85 -13.17
C LEU A 38 -11.18 1.82 -12.01
N ALA A 39 -9.90 2.13 -11.81
CA ALA A 39 -9.45 3.08 -10.81
C ALA A 39 -8.05 3.63 -11.16
N ASN A 40 -7.68 4.75 -10.55
CA ASN A 40 -6.34 5.33 -10.69
C ASN A 40 -5.31 4.56 -9.85
N PRO A 41 -4.08 4.35 -10.36
CA PRO A 41 -3.02 3.67 -9.62
C PRO A 41 -2.52 4.53 -8.47
N LYS A 42 -2.21 3.87 -7.36
CA LYS A 42 -1.52 4.46 -6.21
C LYS A 42 -0.03 4.63 -6.53
N GLU A 43 0.62 5.61 -5.92
CA GLU A 43 2.05 5.90 -6.06
C GLU A 43 2.92 4.77 -5.50
N PHE A 44 4.16 4.66 -5.98
CA PHE A 44 5.05 3.51 -5.68
C PHE A 44 5.19 3.19 -4.17
N TYR A 45 5.22 4.21 -3.32
CA TYR A 45 5.39 4.09 -1.87
C TYR A 45 4.08 4.20 -1.08
N HIS A 46 2.92 4.06 -1.71
CA HIS A 46 1.66 4.05 -0.97
C HIS A 46 1.66 2.93 0.09
N GLU A 47 1.05 3.20 1.25
CA GLU A 47 1.04 2.29 2.43
C GLU A 47 0.63 0.85 2.10
N VAL A 48 -0.39 0.67 1.26
CA VAL A 48 -0.89 -0.64 0.79
C VAL A 48 0.17 -1.49 0.08
N HIS A 49 1.22 -0.87 -0.46
CA HIS A 49 2.32 -1.57 -1.13
C HIS A 49 3.37 -2.10 -0.13
N ARG A 50 3.34 -1.63 1.13
CA ARG A 50 4.34 -1.90 2.17
C ARG A 50 3.74 -2.06 3.59
N PRO A 51 2.68 -2.87 3.76
CA PRO A 51 1.97 -3.00 5.03
C PRO A 51 2.85 -3.56 6.16
N SER A 52 3.86 -4.37 5.85
CA SER A 52 4.81 -4.88 6.84
C SER A 52 5.55 -3.76 7.58
N HIS A 53 5.83 -2.62 6.93
CA HIS A 53 6.48 -1.50 7.60
C HIS A 53 5.62 -0.94 8.74
N PHE A 54 4.30 -0.93 8.55
CA PHE A 54 3.35 -0.43 9.53
C PHE A 54 3.05 -1.48 10.61
N LEU A 55 2.83 -2.73 10.19
CA LEU A 55 2.55 -3.83 11.12
C LEU A 55 3.73 -4.10 12.05
N ASN A 56 4.96 -4.12 11.52
CA ASN A 56 6.16 -4.32 12.34
C ASN A 56 6.36 -3.18 13.34
N PHE A 57 6.07 -1.94 12.93
CA PHE A 57 6.12 -0.79 13.83
C PHE A 57 5.10 -0.90 14.97
N ALA A 58 3.85 -1.26 14.66
CA ALA A 58 2.81 -1.47 15.66
C ALA A 58 3.16 -2.60 16.65
N LEU A 59 3.75 -3.70 16.17
CA LEU A 59 4.19 -4.80 17.03
C LEU A 59 5.30 -4.40 18.01
N LEU A 60 6.21 -3.51 17.60
CA LEU A 60 7.23 -2.97 18.51
C LEU A 60 6.59 -2.13 19.62
N GLN A 61 5.52 -1.40 19.30
CA GLN A 61 4.79 -0.58 20.25
C GLN A 61 4.08 -1.40 21.34
N GLU A 62 3.50 -2.55 20.97
CA GLU A 62 2.82 -3.45 21.92
C GLU A 62 3.79 -4.12 22.93
N GLY A 63 5.07 -4.24 22.58
CA GLY A 63 6.10 -4.82 23.45
C GLY A 63 6.73 -3.83 24.45
N GLU A 64 6.57 -2.52 24.23
CA GLU A 64 6.97 -1.51 25.19
C GLU A 64 5.88 -1.34 26.24
N VAL A 65 6.09 -1.92 27.43
CA VAL A 65 5.33 -1.52 28.62
C VAL A 65 5.64 -0.05 28.86
N TYR A 66 4.73 0.82 28.42
CA TYR A 66 4.78 2.25 28.68
C TYR A 66 4.76 2.49 30.19
N SER A 67 5.94 2.53 30.80
CA SER A 67 6.15 2.91 32.21
C SER A 67 6.34 4.43 32.36
N ALA A 68 6.06 5.20 31.31
CA ALA A 68 6.07 6.66 31.37
C ALA A 68 4.64 7.13 31.66
N ASP A 69 4.46 7.84 32.77
CA ASP A 69 3.19 8.49 33.12
C ASP A 69 2.80 9.46 31.98
N ARG A 70 1.86 9.02 31.14
CA ARG A 70 1.31 9.81 30.03
C ARG A 70 0.03 10.46 30.49
N GLU A 71 0.13 11.70 30.97
CA GLU A 71 -1.05 12.55 31.21
C GLU A 71 -1.61 13.03 29.87
N ASP A 72 -2.67 12.36 29.40
CA ASP A 72 -3.43 12.81 28.25
C ASP A 72 -4.64 13.64 28.70
N LEU A 73 -4.39 14.93 28.94
CA LEU A 73 -5.40 15.89 29.41
C LEU A 73 -6.47 16.22 28.34
N TYR A 74 -6.36 15.67 27.13
CA TYR A 74 -7.23 15.97 25.98
C TYR A 74 -7.78 14.72 25.28
N ALA A 75 -7.60 13.52 25.83
CA ALA A 75 -8.24 12.29 25.35
C ALA A 75 -9.71 12.20 25.77
#